data_AF-A0A972UB01-F1
#
_entry.id   AF-A0A972UB01-F1
#
_cell.length_a   1.000
_cell.length_b   1.000
_cell.length_c   1.000
_cell.angle_alpha   90.00
_cell.angle_beta   90.00
_cell.angle_gamma   90.00
#
_symmetry.space_group_name_H-M   'P 1'
#
loop_
_entity.id
_entity.type
_entity.pdbx_description
1 polymer ?
#
loop_
_entity_poly.entity_id
_entity_poly.type
_entity_poly.pdbx_seq_one_letter_code
_entity_poly.pdbx_strand_id
1 'polypeptide(L)'
;GSNFAGISFPFICDKIHGKEVRIIATEPEACPTLTRGPYVYDAGDVAKMTPLLPMHSLGHAFIPPAIHAGGLRYHGMAPLVSHVRQLGLIEANSLPQTECYEAALLFAHTEGFIPAPETSHAIAETIREAKKAKEEGKERVILMNWSGHGLMDLQGYDAFMSGKISDYPLPEEMLQRSLDALKGHPPVA
;
A
#
# COMPACT_ATOMS: atom_id res chain seq x y z
N GLY A 1 -1.28 -6.63 0.25
CA GLY A 1 -2.63 -7.22 0.34
C GLY A 1 -2.80 -8.24 1.45
N SER A 2 -2.06 -9.35 1.42
CA SER A 2 -2.23 -10.47 2.36
C SER A 2 -2.02 -10.10 3.83
N ASN A 3 -0.90 -9.44 4.16
CA ASN A 3 -0.60 -9.03 5.54
C ASN A 3 -1.68 -8.09 6.10
N PHE A 4 -2.14 -7.14 5.28
CA PHE A 4 -3.20 -6.20 5.63
C PHE A 4 -4.52 -6.92 5.88
N ALA A 5 -4.91 -7.84 4.99
CA ALA A 5 -6.14 -8.63 5.19
C ALA A 5 -6.07 -9.46 6.48
N GLY A 6 -4.93 -10.10 6.72
CA GLY A 6 -4.72 -10.97 7.88
C GLY A 6 -4.95 -10.28 9.22
N ILE A 7 -4.54 -9.02 9.36
CA ILE A 7 -4.74 -8.24 10.59
C ILE A 7 -6.09 -7.50 10.60
N SER A 8 -6.54 -6.95 9.47
CA SER A 8 -7.67 -5.99 9.46
C SER A 8 -9.04 -6.64 9.34
N PHE A 9 -9.16 -7.83 8.73
CA PHE A 9 -10.46 -8.43 8.44
C PHE A 9 -11.30 -8.74 9.70
N PRO A 10 -10.72 -9.16 10.83
CA PRO A 10 -11.47 -9.24 12.09
C PRO A 10 -12.10 -7.90 12.49
N PHE A 11 -11.40 -6.77 12.29
CA PHE A 11 -11.92 -5.44 12.56
C PHE A 11 -12.92 -4.94 11.51
N ILE A 12 -12.81 -5.41 10.26
CA ILE A 12 -13.85 -5.19 9.25
C ILE A 12 -15.15 -5.89 9.68
N CYS A 13 -15.07 -7.11 10.20
CA CYS A 13 -16.22 -7.82 10.74
C CYS A 13 -16.88 -7.01 11.88
N ASP A 14 -16.09 -6.52 12.82
CA ASP A 14 -16.56 -5.63 13.88
C ASP A 14 -17.26 -4.38 13.34
N LYS A 15 -16.70 -3.75 12.30
CA LYS A 15 -17.28 -2.57 11.63
C LYS A 15 -18.64 -2.87 11.02
N ILE A 16 -18.78 -4.01 10.33
CA ILE A 16 -20.04 -4.47 9.75
C ILE A 16 -21.11 -4.67 10.84
N HIS A 17 -20.71 -5.04 12.06
CA HIS A 17 -21.59 -5.18 13.23
C HIS A 17 -21.75 -3.89 14.05
N GLY A 18 -21.35 -2.74 13.49
CA GLY A 18 -21.64 -1.42 14.05
C GLY A 18 -20.54 -0.82 14.94
N LYS A 19 -19.36 -1.45 15.07
CA LYS A 19 -18.23 -0.78 15.74
C LYS A 19 -17.70 0.36 14.88
N GLU A 20 -17.45 1.51 15.51
CA GLU A 20 -16.79 2.64 14.86
C GLU A 20 -15.28 2.40 14.79
N VAL A 21 -14.81 1.86 13.67
CA VAL A 21 -13.38 1.64 13.41
C VAL A 21 -13.00 2.14 12.01
N ARG A 22 -11.89 2.90 11.95
CA ARG A 22 -11.24 3.28 10.70
C ARG A 22 -10.17 2.25 10.37
N ILE A 23 -10.12 1.85 9.11
CA ILE A 23 -9.21 0.83 8.61
C ILE A 23 -8.61 1.39 7.34
N ILE A 24 -7.30 1.66 7.35
CA ILE A 24 -6.60 2.41 6.30
C ILE A 24 -5.56 1.49 5.66
N ALA A 25 -5.68 1.27 4.35
CA ALA A 25 -4.68 0.59 3.55
C ALA A 25 -3.74 1.61 2.91
N THR A 26 -2.44 1.52 3.21
CA THR A 26 -1.43 2.44 2.69
C THR A 26 -0.52 1.75 1.68
N GLU A 27 -0.23 2.44 0.57
CA GLU A 27 0.59 1.94 -0.54
C GLU A 27 1.54 3.05 -1.06
N PRO A 28 2.50 2.76 -1.94
CA PRO A 28 3.38 3.79 -2.50
C PRO A 28 2.69 4.58 -3.61
N GLU A 29 2.99 5.88 -3.71
CA GLU A 29 2.60 6.72 -4.87
C GLU A 29 3.18 6.21 -6.21
N ALA A 30 4.29 5.47 -6.16
CA ALA A 30 4.92 4.85 -7.32
C ALA A 30 4.17 3.62 -7.85
N CYS A 31 3.41 2.92 -6.98
CA CYS A 31 2.58 1.76 -7.34
C CYS A 31 1.18 1.88 -6.69
N PRO A 32 0.37 2.88 -7.07
CA PRO A 32 -0.89 3.26 -6.42
C PRO A 32 -2.05 2.34 -6.84
N THR A 33 -1.97 1.06 -6.50
CA THR A 33 -2.89 0.02 -6.96
C THR A 33 -4.32 0.21 -6.45
N LEU A 34 -4.51 0.41 -5.15
CA LEU A 34 -5.83 0.60 -4.53
C LEU A 34 -6.40 2.00 -4.73
N THR A 35 -5.53 3.01 -4.86
CA THR A 35 -5.94 4.42 -4.96
C THR A 35 -6.18 4.87 -6.39
N ARG A 36 -5.51 4.29 -7.38
CA ARG A 36 -5.62 4.70 -8.79
C ARG A 36 -5.89 3.56 -9.78
N GLY A 37 -5.62 2.31 -9.41
CA GLY A 37 -5.96 1.16 -10.26
C GLY A 37 -7.48 0.97 -10.36
N PRO A 38 -8.05 0.69 -11.54
CA PRO A 38 -9.47 0.36 -11.66
C PRO A 38 -9.77 -1.02 -11.06
N TYR A 39 -11.01 -1.23 -10.60
CA TYR A 39 -11.51 -2.54 -10.16
C TYR A 39 -11.99 -3.35 -11.38
N VAL A 40 -11.20 -4.34 -11.79
CA VAL A 40 -11.35 -5.08 -13.05
C VAL A 40 -10.98 -6.56 -12.88
N TYR A 41 -11.34 -7.39 -13.85
CA TYR A 41 -10.72 -8.70 -13.98
C TYR A 41 -9.31 -8.57 -14.55
N ASP A 42 -8.32 -9.17 -13.90
CA ASP A 42 -6.95 -9.24 -14.39
C ASP A 42 -6.24 -10.53 -13.94
N ALA A 43 -5.15 -10.89 -14.59
CA ALA A 43 -4.29 -11.99 -14.18
C ALA A 43 -3.62 -11.66 -12.84
N GLY A 44 -3.65 -12.61 -11.92
CA GLY A 44 -2.95 -12.55 -10.62
C GLY A 44 -1.44 -12.77 -10.72
N ASP A 45 -0.89 -12.89 -11.91
CA ASP A 45 0.54 -13.02 -12.16
C ASP A 45 0.89 -12.51 -13.55
N VAL A 46 2.13 -12.05 -13.71
CA VAL A 46 2.63 -11.51 -14.98
C VAL A 46 2.69 -12.56 -16.10
N ALA A 47 2.78 -13.85 -15.75
CA ALA A 47 2.82 -14.96 -16.70
C ALA A 47 1.42 -15.47 -17.11
N LYS A 48 0.35 -14.91 -16.52
CA LYS A 48 -1.05 -15.27 -16.77
C LYS A 48 -1.36 -16.75 -16.53
N MET A 49 -0.72 -17.36 -15.54
CA MET A 49 -0.98 -18.75 -15.16
C MET A 49 -2.20 -18.88 -14.22
N THR A 50 -2.55 -17.80 -13.54
CA THR A 50 -3.77 -17.70 -12.73
C THR A 50 -5.01 -17.46 -13.60
N PRO A 51 -6.20 -17.86 -13.12
CA PRO A 51 -7.45 -17.36 -13.70
C PRO A 51 -7.54 -15.84 -13.52
N LEU A 52 -8.43 -15.20 -14.28
CA LEU A 52 -8.73 -13.78 -14.05
C LEU A 52 -9.41 -13.59 -12.69
N LEU A 53 -8.94 -12.61 -11.92
CA LEU A 53 -9.42 -12.29 -10.59
C LEU A 53 -10.01 -10.87 -10.57
N PRO A 54 -11.15 -10.63 -9.90
CA PRO A 54 -11.71 -9.29 -9.76
C PRO A 54 -10.91 -8.52 -8.69
N MET A 55 -10.09 -7.56 -9.11
CA MET A 55 -9.20 -6.80 -8.23
C MET A 55 -8.92 -5.38 -8.73
N HIS A 56 -8.49 -4.51 -7.83
CA HIS A 56 -7.80 -3.30 -8.27
C HIS A 56 -6.47 -3.70 -8.91
N SER A 57 -6.19 -3.18 -10.10
CA SER A 57 -4.99 -3.54 -10.85
C SER A 57 -4.40 -2.33 -11.60
N LEU A 58 -3.08 -2.21 -11.60
CA LEU A 58 -2.33 -1.35 -12.53
C LEU A 58 -2.12 -2.01 -13.90
N GLY A 59 -2.63 -3.24 -14.08
CA GLY A 59 -2.42 -4.11 -15.23
C GLY A 59 -1.25 -5.08 -15.01
N HIS A 60 -1.43 -6.36 -15.31
CA HIS A 60 -0.38 -7.40 -15.16
C HIS A 60 0.92 -7.15 -15.91
N ALA A 61 0.93 -6.24 -16.88
CA ALA A 61 2.14 -5.81 -17.60
C ALA A 61 2.82 -4.57 -16.98
N PHE A 62 2.30 -4.05 -15.86
CA PHE A 62 2.87 -2.92 -15.14
C PHE A 62 4.28 -3.26 -14.65
N ILE A 63 5.22 -2.35 -14.93
CA ILE A 63 6.60 -2.44 -14.47
C ILE A 63 6.84 -1.27 -13.52
N PRO A 64 7.13 -1.51 -12.24
CA PRO A 64 7.45 -0.46 -11.29
C PRO A 64 8.66 0.38 -11.73
N PRO A 65 8.71 1.67 -11.35
CA PRO A 65 9.84 2.53 -11.64
C PRO A 65 11.13 1.98 -11.01
N ALA A 66 12.25 2.04 -11.74
CA ALA A 66 13.54 1.51 -11.25
C ALA A 66 14.08 2.24 -10.00
N ILE A 67 13.68 3.50 -9.81
CA ILE A 67 14.06 4.32 -8.65
C ILE A 67 13.18 4.08 -7.42
N HIS A 68 12.17 3.21 -7.52
CA HIS A 68 11.30 2.86 -6.40
C HIS A 68 11.98 1.83 -5.51
N ALA A 69 12.38 2.26 -4.31
CA ALA A 69 13.05 1.42 -3.32
C ALA A 69 12.14 1.05 -2.14
N GLY A 70 10.87 1.47 -2.15
CA GLY A 70 9.93 1.21 -1.06
C GLY A 70 9.29 -0.19 -1.05
N GLY A 71 9.68 -1.10 -1.94
CA GLY A 71 9.02 -2.40 -2.08
C GLY A 71 7.61 -2.26 -2.67
N LEU A 72 6.65 -3.09 -2.27
CA LEU A 72 5.22 -2.97 -2.69
C LEU A 72 5.00 -2.80 -4.21
N ARG A 73 5.68 -3.64 -5.00
CA ARG A 73 5.79 -3.55 -6.47
C ARG A 73 4.72 -4.30 -7.26
N TYR A 74 3.90 -5.08 -6.56
CA TYR A 74 2.93 -5.97 -7.20
C TYR A 74 1.80 -5.15 -7.83
N HIS A 75 1.40 -5.51 -9.06
CA HIS A 75 0.48 -4.71 -9.89
C HIS A 75 -0.98 -4.79 -9.43
N GLY A 76 -1.35 -5.87 -8.75
CA GLY A 76 -2.72 -6.16 -8.34
C GLY A 76 -2.93 -6.05 -6.84
N MET A 77 -4.18 -6.04 -6.41
CA MET A 77 -4.53 -6.19 -4.99
C MET A 77 -5.33 -7.45 -4.74
N ALA A 78 -5.24 -8.02 -3.54
CA ALA A 78 -6.01 -9.21 -3.20
C ALA A 78 -7.52 -8.98 -3.49
N PRO A 79 -8.24 -9.94 -4.13
CA PRO A 79 -9.64 -9.74 -4.51
C PRO A 79 -10.54 -9.34 -3.34
N LEU A 80 -10.35 -9.96 -2.17
CA LEU A 80 -11.11 -9.62 -0.96
C LEU A 80 -10.82 -8.20 -0.47
N VAL A 81 -9.55 -7.76 -0.49
CA VAL A 81 -9.17 -6.37 -0.11
C VAL A 81 -9.77 -5.38 -1.10
N SER A 82 -9.74 -5.71 -2.39
CA SER A 82 -10.39 -4.91 -3.43
C SER A 82 -11.90 -4.80 -3.22
N HIS A 83 -12.54 -5.90 -2.88
CA HIS A 83 -13.98 -5.93 -2.65
C HIS A 83 -14.39 -5.08 -1.43
N VAL A 84 -13.72 -5.22 -0.29
CA VAL A 84 -14.03 -4.40 0.89
C VAL A 84 -13.73 -2.91 0.69
N ARG A 85 -12.79 -2.56 -0.22
CA ARG A 85 -12.57 -1.18 -0.65
C ARG A 85 -13.73 -0.62 -1.46
N GLN A 86 -14.29 -1.42 -2.39
CA GLN A 86 -15.46 -1.05 -3.18
C GLN A 86 -16.72 -0.88 -2.32
N LEU A 87 -16.86 -1.71 -1.28
CA LEU A 87 -17.93 -1.58 -0.28
C LEU A 87 -17.76 -0.38 0.67
N GLY A 88 -16.67 0.38 0.59
CA GLY A 88 -16.38 1.51 1.48
C GLY A 88 -16.05 1.10 2.93
N LEU A 89 -15.71 -0.17 3.16
CA LEU A 89 -15.39 -0.67 4.50
C LEU A 89 -13.98 -0.27 4.95
N ILE A 90 -13.08 -0.07 3.99
CA ILE A 90 -11.70 0.42 4.21
C ILE A 90 -11.45 1.71 3.43
N GLU A 91 -10.56 2.53 3.97
CA GLU A 91 -9.94 3.68 3.31
C GLU A 91 -8.65 3.22 2.62
N ALA A 92 -8.23 3.91 1.57
CA ALA A 92 -6.94 3.68 0.93
C ALA A 92 -6.24 5.01 0.65
N ASN A 93 -4.93 5.06 0.89
CA ASN A 93 -4.10 6.21 0.55
C ASN A 93 -2.74 5.76 0.00
N SER A 94 -2.05 6.68 -0.64
CA SER A 94 -0.71 6.48 -1.17
C SER A 94 0.25 7.49 -0.58
N LEU A 95 1.49 7.07 -0.29
CA LEU A 95 2.53 7.92 0.30
C LEU A 95 3.78 8.02 -0.58
N PRO A 96 4.47 9.18 -0.54
CA PRO A 96 5.80 9.32 -1.13
C PRO A 96 6.81 8.43 -0.39
N GLN A 97 7.78 7.89 -1.12
CA GLN A 97 8.75 6.95 -0.52
C GLN A 97 9.72 7.67 0.42
N THR A 98 10.03 8.95 0.17
CA THR A 98 10.89 9.75 1.05
C THR A 98 10.29 9.84 2.45
N GLU A 99 9.01 10.18 2.58
CA GLU A 99 8.28 10.22 3.85
C GLU A 99 8.28 8.86 4.56
N CYS A 100 8.12 7.78 3.80
CA CYS A 100 8.14 6.41 4.34
C CYS A 100 9.52 6.09 4.95
N TYR A 101 10.61 6.43 4.27
CA TYR A 101 11.96 6.23 4.80
C TYR A 101 12.27 7.15 5.99
N GLU A 102 11.81 8.40 5.99
CA GLU A 102 11.91 9.30 7.15
C GLU A 102 11.20 8.70 8.38
N ALA A 103 9.98 8.20 8.18
CA ALA A 103 9.20 7.53 9.21
C ALA A 103 9.91 6.27 9.74
N ALA A 104 10.52 5.48 8.86
CA ALA A 104 11.27 4.30 9.26
C ALA A 104 12.51 4.63 10.08
N LEU A 105 13.28 5.66 9.72
CA LEU A 105 14.43 6.09 10.51
C LEU A 105 13.99 6.60 11.88
N LEU A 106 12.92 7.41 11.94
CA LEU A 106 12.36 7.84 13.20
C LEU A 106 11.97 6.65 14.09
N PHE A 107 11.27 5.67 13.53
CA PHE A 107 10.88 4.45 14.24
C PHE A 107 12.10 3.66 14.73
N ALA A 108 13.13 3.49 13.90
CA ALA A 108 14.36 2.81 14.30
C ALA A 108 15.09 3.53 15.44
N HIS A 109 15.12 4.87 15.42
CA HIS A 109 15.76 5.67 16.46
C HIS A 109 14.97 5.72 17.78
N THR A 110 13.64 5.60 17.73
CA THR A 110 12.77 5.73 18.90
C THR A 110 12.39 4.39 19.52
N GLU A 111 12.12 3.37 18.70
CA GLU A 111 11.66 2.04 19.12
C GLU A 111 12.76 0.97 19.03
N GLY A 112 13.90 1.26 18.38
CA GLY A 112 15.07 0.37 18.35
C GLY A 112 15.02 -0.76 17.32
N PHE A 113 14.00 -0.81 16.46
CA PHE A 113 13.86 -1.83 15.41
C PHE A 113 13.91 -1.23 14.01
N ILE A 114 14.69 -1.85 13.11
CA ILE A 114 14.76 -1.45 11.70
C ILE A 114 13.59 -2.11 10.95
N PRO A 115 12.57 -1.36 10.49
CA PRO A 115 11.43 -1.94 9.77
C PRO A 115 11.82 -2.28 8.32
N ALA A 116 11.04 -3.13 7.65
CA ALA A 116 11.17 -3.31 6.20
C ALA A 116 10.73 -2.03 5.46
N PRO A 117 11.28 -1.72 4.26
CA PRO A 117 10.79 -0.61 3.43
C PRO A 117 9.29 -0.69 3.15
N GLU A 118 8.71 -1.89 3.00
CA GLU A 118 7.27 -2.06 2.85
C GLU A 118 6.51 -1.67 4.13
N THR A 119 7.01 -2.09 5.31
CA THR A 119 6.41 -1.77 6.61
C THR A 119 6.43 -0.26 6.89
N SER A 120 7.41 0.46 6.33
CA SER A 120 7.57 1.91 6.54
C SER A 120 6.37 2.75 6.08
N HIS A 121 5.59 2.25 5.12
CA HIS A 121 4.35 2.89 4.67
C HIS A 121 3.28 2.93 5.78
N ALA A 122 3.13 1.84 6.53
CA ALA A 122 2.20 1.77 7.65
C ALA A 122 2.68 2.63 8.84
N ILE A 123 4.00 2.71 9.04
CA ILE A 123 4.60 3.56 10.08
C ILE A 123 4.35 5.04 9.76
N ALA A 124 4.58 5.47 8.52
CA ALA A 124 4.33 6.83 8.09
C ALA A 124 2.86 7.22 8.27
N GLU A 125 1.92 6.37 7.86
CA GLU A 125 0.49 6.62 8.08
C GLU A 125 0.13 6.67 9.57
N THR A 126 0.71 5.79 10.38
CA THR A 126 0.50 5.80 11.84
C THR A 126 0.97 7.12 12.45
N ILE A 127 2.11 7.65 12.02
CA ILE A 127 2.63 8.95 12.45
C ILE A 127 1.69 10.08 12.01
N ARG A 128 1.15 10.05 10.78
CA ARG A 128 0.16 11.04 10.31
C ARG A 128 -1.09 11.04 11.18
N GLU A 129 -1.67 9.87 11.44
CA GLU A 129 -2.88 9.74 12.26
C GLU A 129 -2.62 10.13 13.73
N ALA A 130 -1.43 9.86 14.27
CA ALA A 130 -1.03 10.31 15.60
C ALA A 130 -0.88 11.85 15.68
N LYS A 131 -0.28 12.48 14.67
CA LYS A 131 -0.20 13.96 14.57
C LYS A 131 -1.59 14.58 14.47
N LYS A 132 -2.46 14.01 13.64
CA LYS A 132 -3.86 14.44 13.50
C LYS A 132 -4.64 14.31 14.81
N ALA A 133 -4.46 13.21 15.55
CA ALA A 133 -5.06 13.03 16.87
C ALA A 133 -4.65 14.14 17.85
N LYS A 134 -3.36 14.50 17.84
CA LYS A 134 -2.80 15.60 18.64
C LYS A 134 -3.39 16.96 18.26
N GLU A 135 -3.50 17.25 16.96
CA GLU A 135 -4.10 18.49 16.45
C GLU A 135 -5.59 18.62 16.83
N GLU A 136 -6.34 17.51 16.78
CA GLU A 136 -7.74 17.46 17.18
C GLU A 136 -7.94 17.43 18.71
N GLY A 137 -6.87 17.25 19.49
CA GLY A 137 -6.92 17.10 20.94
C GLY A 137 -7.68 15.85 21.40
N LYS A 138 -7.68 14.79 20.60
CA LYS A 138 -8.40 13.53 20.88
C LYS A 138 -7.43 12.39 21.11
N GLU A 139 -7.67 11.63 22.18
CA GLU A 139 -7.00 10.36 22.39
C GLU A 139 -7.48 9.34 21.34
N ARG A 140 -6.53 8.61 20.74
CA ARG A 140 -6.81 7.56 19.76
C ARG A 140 -5.92 6.35 20.03
N VAL A 141 -6.49 5.16 19.88
CA VAL A 141 -5.72 3.91 19.83
C VAL A 141 -5.49 3.57 18.36
N ILE A 142 -4.23 3.44 17.95
CA ILE A 142 -3.86 3.10 16.58
C ILE A 142 -3.17 1.73 16.59
N LEU A 143 -3.79 0.77 15.90
CA LEU A 143 -3.18 -0.53 15.64
C LEU A 143 -2.51 -0.50 14.26
N MET A 144 -1.21 -0.74 14.23
CA MET A 144 -0.42 -0.82 13.00
C MET A 144 0.06 -2.25 12.77
N ASN A 145 0.04 -2.70 11.51
CA ASN A 145 0.66 -3.96 11.14
C ASN A 145 2.17 -3.78 10.90
N TRP A 146 3.00 -4.33 11.77
CA TRP A 146 4.44 -4.39 11.54
C TRP A 146 4.76 -5.66 10.74
N SER A 147 4.83 -5.54 9.41
CA SER A 147 4.87 -6.71 8.52
C SER A 147 6.23 -7.41 8.43
N GLY A 148 7.31 -6.78 8.91
CA GLY A 148 8.65 -7.36 8.88
C GLY A 148 9.78 -6.35 9.16
N HIS A 149 10.98 -6.88 9.40
CA HIS A 149 12.22 -6.13 9.63
C HIS A 149 12.96 -5.82 8.32
N GLY A 150 13.79 -4.78 8.32
CA GLY A 150 14.60 -4.35 7.17
C GLY A 150 16.06 -4.74 7.22
N LEU A 151 16.45 -5.72 8.06
CA LEU A 151 17.85 -6.15 8.20
C LEU A 151 18.50 -6.61 6.90
N MET A 152 17.69 -7.08 5.93
CA MET A 152 18.16 -7.51 4.60
C MET A 152 17.97 -6.43 3.53
N ASP A 153 17.37 -5.29 3.89
CA ASP A 153 16.96 -4.21 2.98
C ASP A 153 17.76 -2.92 3.23
N LEU A 154 18.90 -3.03 3.92
CA LEU A 154 19.76 -1.89 4.30
C LEU A 154 20.27 -1.07 3.11
N GLN A 155 20.27 -1.63 1.90
CA GLN A 155 20.62 -0.89 0.68
C GLN A 155 19.63 0.24 0.38
N GLY A 156 18.33 0.02 0.65
CA GLY A 156 17.31 1.07 0.51
C GLY A 156 17.53 2.20 1.50
N TYR A 157 17.87 1.85 2.74
CA TYR A 157 18.24 2.82 3.77
C TYR A 157 19.51 3.61 3.41
N ASP A 158 20.56 2.94 2.93
CA ASP A 158 21.78 3.62 2.46
C ASP A 158 21.48 4.58 1.31
N ALA A 159 20.67 4.16 0.33
CA ALA A 159 20.25 5.03 -0.76
C ALA A 159 19.51 6.26 -0.26
N PHE A 160 18.62 6.11 0.73
CA PHE A 160 17.90 7.22 1.33
C PHE A 160 18.86 8.17 2.09
N MET A 161 19.70 7.64 2.98
CA MET A 161 20.65 8.42 3.78
C MET A 161 21.71 9.13 2.91
N SER A 162 22.03 8.57 1.74
CA SER A 162 22.93 9.19 0.76
C SER A 162 22.24 10.14 -0.23
N GLY A 163 20.95 10.42 -0.04
CA GLY A 163 20.19 11.37 -0.86
C GLY A 163 19.89 10.89 -2.28
N LYS A 164 19.93 9.57 -2.53
CA LYS A 164 19.69 8.96 -3.85
C LYS A 164 18.23 8.57 -4.08
N ILE A 165 17.41 8.59 -3.02
CA ILE A 165 15.97 8.32 -3.11
C ILE A 165 15.23 9.62 -3.41
N SER A 166 14.38 9.59 -4.43
CA SER A 166 13.49 10.68 -4.81
C SER A 166 12.07 10.17 -5.02
N ASP A 167 11.07 11.02 -4.77
CA ASP A 167 9.69 10.62 -5.01
C ASP A 167 9.38 10.51 -6.49
N TYR A 168 8.59 9.49 -6.81
CA TYR A 168 8.14 9.21 -8.16
C TYR A 168 6.67 8.82 -8.13
N PRO A 169 5.75 9.80 -8.15
CA PRO A 169 4.34 9.48 -8.33
C PRO A 169 4.13 8.90 -9.72
N LEU A 170 3.36 7.81 -9.82
CA LEU A 170 3.13 7.12 -11.10
C LEU A 170 2.56 8.09 -12.16
N PRO A 171 3.25 8.39 -13.27
CA PRO A 171 2.73 9.30 -14.28
C PRO A 171 1.48 8.74 -14.95
N GLU A 172 0.53 9.63 -15.29
CA GLU A 172 -0.76 9.22 -15.88
C GLU A 172 -0.59 8.48 -17.22
N GLU A 173 0.37 8.91 -18.05
CA GLU A 173 0.70 8.23 -19.31
C GLU A 173 1.17 6.78 -19.07
N MET A 174 1.97 6.56 -18.03
CA MET A 174 2.47 5.22 -17.69
C MET A 174 1.34 4.33 -17.18
N LEU A 175 0.45 4.87 -16.33
CA LEU A 175 -0.75 4.17 -15.88
C LEU A 175 -1.63 3.79 -17.07
N GLN A 176 -1.96 4.74 -17.95
CA GLN A 176 -2.82 4.45 -19.09
C GLN A 176 -2.21 3.39 -20.02
N ARG A 177 -0.89 3.44 -20.22
CA ARG A 177 -0.16 2.44 -21.00
C ARG A 177 -0.17 1.06 -20.35
N SER A 178 -0.07 0.95 -19.03
CA SER A 178 -0.12 -0.36 -18.36
C SER A 178 -1.53 -0.94 -18.35
N LEU A 179 -2.56 -0.08 -18.27
CA LEU A 179 -3.97 -0.49 -18.36
C LEU A 179 -4.36 -1.02 -19.75
N ASP A 180 -3.61 -0.72 -20.80
CA ASP A 180 -3.83 -1.31 -22.13
C ASP A 180 -3.74 -2.85 -22.12
N ALA A 181 -2.99 -3.42 -21.18
CA ALA A 181 -2.89 -4.86 -20.99
C ALA A 181 -4.22 -5.52 -20.57
N LEU A 182 -5.18 -4.72 -20.08
CA LEU A 182 -6.50 -5.17 -19.63
C LEU A 182 -7.54 -5.14 -20.76
N LYS A 183 -7.21 -4.63 -21.95
CA LYS A 183 -8.16 -4.53 -23.07
C LYS A 183 -8.71 -5.91 -23.42
N GLY A 184 -10.04 -6.03 -23.40
CA GLY A 184 -10.76 -7.27 -23.69
C GLY A 184 -11.00 -8.17 -22.47
N HIS A 185 -10.53 -7.79 -21.28
CA HIS A 185 -10.95 -8.47 -20.04
C HIS A 185 -12.42 -8.17 -19.73
N PRO A 186 -13.15 -9.11 -19.08
CA PRO A 186 -14.55 -8.91 -18.73
C PRO A 186 -14.71 -7.80 -17.69
N PRO A 187 -15.86 -7.11 -17.67
CA PRO A 187 -16.18 -6.15 -16.62
C PRO A 187 -16.41 -6.87 -15.28
N VAL A 188 -16.16 -6.18 -14.17
CA VAL A 188 -16.62 -6.62 -12.85
C VAL A 188 -18.03 -6.07 -12.64
N ALA A 189 -18.98 -6.96 -12.33
CA ALA A 189 -20.40 -6.66 -12.16
C ALA A 189 -20.69 -5.95 -10.83
#